data_AF-A0AB33L3P9-F1
#
_entry.id   AF-A0AB33L3P9-F1
#
_cell.length_a   1.000
_cell.length_b   1.000
_cell.length_c   1.000
_cell.angle_alpha   90.00
_cell.angle_beta   90.00
_cell.angle_gamma   90.00
#
_symmetry.space_group_name_H-M   'P 1'
#
loop_
_entity.id
_entity.type
_entity.pdbx_description
1 polymer ?
#
loop_
_entity_poly.entity_id
_entity_poly.type
_entity_poly.pdbx_seq_one_letter_code
_entity_poly.pdbx_strand_id
1 'polypeptide(L)'
;MEEVVFKALLTDTKFNRIDNFIQEVINTNKNNGATYESVRESIIKLVLYRFIKIDTNASNDCILRENNFYQARELGSVSSWLEKRRTYEYS
;
A
#
# COMPACT_ATOMS: atom_id res chain seq x y z
N MET A 1 6.49 -5.36 5.85
CA MET A 1 6.72 -4.41 4.74
C MET A 1 5.41 -3.75 4.29
N GLU A 2 4.27 -4.45 4.32
CA GLU A 2 2.94 -3.88 4.06
C GLU A 2 2.68 -2.54 4.79
N GLU A 3 2.96 -2.45 6.09
CA GLU A 3 2.78 -1.21 6.85
C GLU A 3 3.65 -0.06 6.35
N VAL A 4 4.86 -0.34 5.87
CA VAL A 4 5.78 0.68 5.32
C VAL A 4 5.21 1.23 4.02
N VAL A 5 4.78 0.33 3.12
CA VAL A 5 4.15 0.69 1.85
C VAL A 5 2.83 1.45 2.08
N PHE A 6 2.00 0.97 3.00
CA PHE A 6 0.74 1.61 3.36
C PHE A 6 0.98 3.04 3.89
N LYS A 7 1.95 3.22 4.79
CA LYS A 7 2.31 4.55 5.29
C LYS A 7 2.85 5.47 4.20
N ALA A 8 3.64 4.96 3.26
CA ALA A 8 4.08 5.76 2.11
C ALA A 8 2.89 6.21 1.26
N LEU A 9 1.88 5.37 1.09
CA LEU A 9 0.64 5.71 0.38
C LEU A 9 -0.26 6.69 1.12
N LEU A 10 -0.04 6.97 2.41
CA LEU A 10 -0.74 8.05 3.13
C LEU A 10 -0.27 9.44 2.70
N THR A 11 0.92 9.55 2.10
CA THR A 11 1.42 10.81 1.55
C THR A 11 0.62 11.19 0.31
N ASP A 12 0.44 12.48 0.04
CA ASP A 12 -0.27 12.95 -1.16
C ASP A 12 0.63 12.98 -2.42
N THR A 13 1.79 12.33 -2.36
CA THR A 13 2.69 12.17 -3.50
C THR A 13 2.03 11.29 -4.56
N LYS A 14 1.99 11.81 -5.80
CA LYS A 14 1.41 11.11 -6.96
C LYS A 14 2.53 10.59 -7.85
N PHE A 15 2.32 9.39 -8.39
CA PHE A 15 3.29 8.75 -9.26
C PHE A 15 2.63 8.40 -10.58
N ASN A 16 3.26 8.75 -11.69
CA ASN A 16 2.82 8.29 -13.01
C ASN A 16 3.25 6.83 -13.30
N ARG A 17 4.19 6.28 -12.53
CA ARG A 17 4.74 4.93 -12.70
C ARG A 17 4.96 4.27 -11.35
N ILE A 18 4.54 3.01 -11.24
CA ILE A 18 4.69 2.22 -10.02
C ILE A 18 6.15 2.05 -9.60
N ASP A 19 7.07 1.95 -10.58
CA ASP A 19 8.50 1.82 -10.31
C ASP A 19 9.05 3.01 -9.51
N ASN A 20 8.56 4.23 -9.80
CA ASN A 20 8.99 5.43 -9.09
C ASN A 20 8.55 5.39 -7.62
N PHE A 21 7.31 4.95 -7.38
CA PHE A 21 6.81 4.72 -6.02
C PHE A 21 7.66 3.67 -5.28
N ILE A 22 7.97 2.55 -5.92
CA ILE A 22 8.80 1.50 -5.32
C ILE A 22 10.17 2.06 -4.92
N GLN A 23 10.82 2.80 -5.83
CA GLN A 23 12.11 3.42 -5.54
C GLN A 23 12.03 4.44 -4.41
N GLU A 24 10.97 5.24 -4.32
CA GLU A 24 10.78 6.18 -3.21
C GLU A 24 10.65 5.46 -1.86
N VAL A 25 9.86 4.38 -1.81
CA VAL A 25 9.69 3.57 -0.59
C VAL A 25 11.03 2.97 -0.17
N ILE A 26 11.78 2.38 -1.10
CA ILE A 26 13.12 1.84 -0.84
C ILE A 26 14.04 2.95 -0.34
N ASN A 27 14.05 4.11 -1.01
CA ASN A 27 14.94 5.20 -0.69
C ASN A 27 14.69 5.79 0.70
N THR A 28 13.43 5.85 1.11
CA THR A 28 13.01 6.34 2.42
C THR A 28 13.25 5.31 3.52
N ASN A 29 13.37 4.02 3.17
CA ASN A 29 13.49 2.90 4.11
C ASN A 29 14.78 2.09 3.92
N LYS A 30 15.84 2.70 3.38
CA LYS A 30 17.14 2.03 3.13
C LYS A 30 17.70 1.34 4.37
N ASN A 31 17.55 1.98 5.52
CA ASN A 31 18.06 1.46 6.80
C ASN A 31 17.20 0.33 7.38
N ASN A 32 16.01 0.10 6.84
CA ASN A 32 15.06 -0.93 7.29
C ASN A 32 15.09 -2.19 6.40
N GLY A 33 16.09 -2.32 5.52
CA GLY A 33 16.23 -3.48 4.63
C GLY A 33 15.16 -3.55 3.53
N ALA A 34 14.54 -2.43 3.16
CA ALA A 34 13.57 -2.40 2.08
C ALA A 34 14.25 -2.74 0.74
N THR A 35 13.75 -3.79 0.09
CA THR A 35 14.19 -4.25 -1.24
C THR A 35 13.08 -4.11 -2.26
N TYR A 36 13.43 -4.11 -3.54
CA TYR A 36 12.44 -4.10 -4.63
C TYR A 36 11.40 -5.23 -4.48
N GLU A 37 11.86 -6.46 -4.25
CA GLU A 37 10.96 -7.61 -4.11
C GLU A 37 10.03 -7.49 -2.88
N SER A 38 10.54 -7.08 -1.72
CA SER A 38 9.70 -6.94 -0.52
C SER A 38 8.64 -5.84 -0.65
N VAL A 39 8.98 -4.73 -1.29
CA VAL A 39 8.04 -3.64 -1.57
C VAL A 39 7.01 -4.08 -2.63
N ARG A 40 7.46 -4.74 -3.70
CA ARG A 40 6.59 -5.28 -4.74
C ARG A 40 5.60 -6.29 -4.20
N GLU A 41 6.05 -7.24 -3.38
CA GLU A 41 5.18 -8.23 -2.72
C GLU A 41 4.11 -7.53 -1.86
N SER A 42 4.51 -6.49 -1.13
CA SER A 42 3.59 -5.70 -0.30
C SER A 42 2.55 -4.95 -1.15
N ILE A 43 2.95 -4.36 -2.27
CA ILE A 43 2.03 -3.73 -3.23
C ILE A 43 1.02 -4.75 -3.75
N ILE A 44 1.48 -5.94 -4.15
CA ILE A 44 0.59 -7.03 -4.61
C ILE A 44 -0.43 -7.38 -3.54
N LYS A 45 -0.01 -7.51 -2.27
CA LYS A 45 -0.94 -7.80 -1.17
C LYS A 45 -1.95 -6.68 -0.97
N LEU A 46 -1.53 -5.42 -1.00
CA LEU A 46 -2.46 -4.28 -0.91
C LEU A 46 -3.46 -4.24 -2.07
N VAL A 47 -3.07 -4.66 -3.28
CA VAL A 47 -4.01 -4.85 -4.39
C VAL A 47 -4.99 -5.99 -4.11
N LEU A 48 -4.50 -7.15 -3.64
CA LEU A 48 -5.36 -8.30 -3.30
C LEU A 48 -6.35 -7.97 -2.18
N TYR A 49 -5.93 -7.20 -1.20
CA TYR A 49 -6.79 -6.72 -0.11
C TYR A 49 -7.74 -5.59 -0.53
N ARG A 50 -7.68 -5.12 -1.79
CA ARG A 50 -8.45 -3.99 -2.32
C ARG A 50 -8.23 -2.69 -1.55
N PHE A 51 -6.99 -2.43 -1.15
CA PHE A 51 -6.57 -1.14 -0.61
C PHE A 51 -6.22 -0.20 -1.74
N ILE A 52 -5.59 -0.72 -2.80
CA ILE A 52 -5.19 0.08 -3.95
C ILE A 52 -5.49 -0.67 -5.24
N LYS A 53 -5.70 0.11 -6.29
CA LYS A 53 -5.70 -0.33 -7.68
C LYS A 53 -4.56 0.38 -8.41
N ILE A 54 -3.85 -0.35 -9.27
CA ILE A 54 -2.85 0.24 -10.15
C ILE A 54 -3.48 0.53 -11.51
N ASP A 55 -3.49 1.80 -11.90
CA ASP A 55 -3.88 2.24 -13.24
C ASP A 55 -2.63 2.47 -14.10
N THR A 56 -2.32 1.50 -14.95
CA THR A 56 -1.15 1.54 -15.83
C THR A 56 -1.29 2.56 -16.97
N ASN A 57 -2.48 3.10 -17.20
CA ASN A 57 -2.77 4.06 -18.26
C ASN A 57 -2.84 5.50 -17.74
N ALA A 58 -2.78 5.71 -16.42
CA ALA A 58 -2.85 7.03 -15.83
C ALA A 58 -1.60 7.86 -16.15
N SER A 59 -1.80 9.10 -16.60
CA SER A 59 -0.70 10.02 -16.91
C SER A 59 -0.08 10.67 -15.66
N ASN A 60 -0.87 10.77 -14.57
CA ASN A 60 -0.54 11.60 -13.41
C ASN A 60 -0.43 10.79 -12.11
N ASP A 61 -1.38 9.88 -11.86
CA ASP A 61 -1.42 9.08 -10.64
C ASP A 61 -1.88 7.65 -10.96
N CYS A 62 -0.93 6.73 -10.95
CA CYS A 62 -1.14 5.33 -11.29
C CYS A 62 -1.59 4.51 -10.08
N ILE A 63 -1.68 5.07 -8.87
CA ILE A 63 -2.10 4.33 -7.67
C ILE A 63 -3.39 4.94 -7.13
N LEU A 64 -4.50 4.24 -7.35
CA LEU A 64 -5.82 4.67 -6.91
C LEU A 64 -6.15 3.99 -5.57
N ARG A 65 -6.45 4.78 -4.54
CA ARG A 65 -6.85 4.27 -3.21
C ARG A 65 -8.31 3.80 -3.25
N GLU A 66 -8.56 2.63 -2.69
CA GLU A 66 -9.88 2.00 -2.59
C GLU A 66 -10.45 2.09 -1.17
N ASN A 67 -11.71 1.68 -0.97
CA ASN A 67 -12.41 1.83 0.31
C ASN A 67 -11.67 1.20 1.51
N ASN A 68 -11.04 0.04 1.34
CA ASN A 68 -10.37 -0.64 2.45
C ASN A 68 -9.13 0.12 2.93
N PHE A 69 -8.52 0.92 2.05
CA PHE A 69 -7.42 1.81 2.44
C PHE A 69 -7.89 2.85 3.45
N TYR A 70 -9.02 3.48 3.21
CA TYR A 70 -9.58 4.49 4.11
C TYR A 70 -10.03 3.88 5.43
N GLN A 71 -10.63 2.68 5.40
CA GLN A 71 -10.97 1.95 6.61
C GLN A 71 -9.73 1.58 7.43
N ALA A 72 -8.66 1.09 6.79
CA ALA A 72 -7.42 0.77 7.46
C ALA A 72 -6.72 2.02 8.02
N ARG A 73 -6.85 3.16 7.33
CA ARG A 73 -6.37 4.46 7.82
C ARG A 73 -7.10 4.86 9.10
N GLU A 74 -8.42 4.70 9.17
CA GLU A 74 -9.20 4.96 10.38
C GLU A 74 -8.82 4.02 11.53
N LEU A 75 -8.50 2.76 11.23
CA LEU A 75 -8.01 1.77 12.20
C LEU A 75 -6.53 1.94 12.55
N GLY A 76 -5.80 2.79 11.83
CA GLY A 76 -4.39 3.12 12.07
C GLY A 76 -3.36 2.16 11.47
N SER A 77 -3.76 1.00 10.91
CA SER A 77 -2.82 0.05 10.30
C SER A 77 -3.49 -0.96 9.35
N VAL A 78 -2.69 -1.58 8.47
CA VAL A 78 -3.14 -2.71 7.63
C VAL A 78 -3.47 -3.91 8.51
N SER A 79 -2.63 -4.17 9.51
CA SER A 79 -2.75 -5.29 10.44
C SER A 79 -4.06 -5.25 11.23
N SER A 80 -4.42 -4.09 11.78
CA SER A 80 -5.68 -3.89 12.52
C SER A 80 -6.90 -4.09 11.62
N TRP A 81 -6.82 -3.70 10.34
CA TRP A 81 -7.90 -3.96 9.39
C TRP A 81 -8.03 -5.46 9.06
N LEU A 82 -6.92 -6.16 8.85
CA LEU A 82 -6.90 -7.62 8.62
C LEU A 82 -7.44 -8.39 9.83
N GLU A 83 -7.06 -7.99 11.05
CA GLU A 83 -7.60 -8.56 12.29
C GLU A 83 -9.11 -8.37 12.37
N LYS A 84 -9.59 -7.13 12.17
CA LYS A 84 -11.02 -6.82 12.16
C LYS A 84 -11.76 -7.70 11.14
N ARG A 85 -11.25 -7.84 9.91
CA ARG A 85 -11.88 -8.69 8.89
C ARG A 85 -11.96 -10.16 9.29
N ARG A 86 -10.89 -10.72 9.85
CA ARG A 86 -10.90 -12.10 10.36
C ARG A 86 -11.98 -12.27 11.43
N THR A 87 -12.11 -11.34 12.36
CA THR A 87 -13.15 -11.42 13.40
C THR A 87 -14.56 -11.45 12.79
N TYR A 88 -14.86 -10.60 11.79
CA TYR A 88 -16.18 -10.56 11.14
C TYR A 88 -16.48 -11.73 10.20
N GLU A 89 -15.47 -12.38 9.62
CA GLU A 89 -15.69 -13.57 8.76
C GLU A 89 -15.96 -14.85 9.57
N TYR A 90 -15.64 -14.84 10.87
CA TYR A 90 -15.84 -15.97 11.78
C TYR A 90 -16.88 -15.71 12.89
N SER A 91 -17.69 -14.64 12.78
CA SER A 91 -18.84 -14.37 13.65
C SER A 91 -20.16 -14.49 12.91
#